data_AF-A0A2M8J7F2-F1
#
_entry.id   AF-A0A2M8J7F2-F1
#
_cell.length_a   1.000
_cell.length_b   1.000
_cell.length_c   1.000
_cell.angle_alpha   90.00
_cell.angle_beta   90.00
_cell.angle_gamma   90.00
#
_symmetry.space_group_name_H-M   'P 1'
#
loop_
_entity.id
_entity.type
_entity.pdbx_description
1 polymer ?
#
loop_
_entity_poly.entity_id
_entity_poly.type
_entity_poly.pdbx_seq_one_letter_code
_entity_poly.pdbx_strand_id
1 'polypeptide(L)'
;MISRSSVKLAWDVVMNERRNPLRSFPLMTAHMLMQILAWMWSTIFAVAIGSYVAFGVSTIGHVFVLAGVFATLAVFQRAEQAEPKAV
;
A
#
# COMPACT_ATOMS: atom_id res chain seq x y z
N MET A 1 8.40 -12.72 23.70
CA MET A 1 8.59 -13.06 22.28
C MET A 1 7.27 -12.85 21.55
N ILE A 2 7.25 -12.05 20.50
CA ILE A 2 6.05 -11.92 19.65
C ILE A 2 5.95 -13.21 18.82
N SER A 3 4.85 -13.95 18.96
CA SER A 3 4.59 -15.14 18.15
C SER A 3 4.33 -14.74 16.70
N ARG A 4 4.82 -15.53 15.73
CA ARG A 4 4.52 -15.34 14.31
C ARG A 4 3.00 -15.30 14.03
N SER A 5 2.19 -16.01 14.82
CA SER A 5 0.74 -15.99 14.72
C SER A 5 0.14 -14.63 15.12
N SER A 6 0.69 -13.96 16.13
CA SER A 6 0.23 -12.65 16.59
C SER A 6 0.48 -11.56 15.55
N VAL A 7 1.64 -11.59 14.87
CA VAL A 7 1.94 -10.65 13.76
C VAL A 7 0.97 -10.88 12.60
N LYS A 8 0.71 -12.14 12.23
CA LYS A 8 -0.26 -12.47 11.18
C LYS A 8 -1.66 -11.98 11.53
N LEU A 9 -2.11 -12.17 12.77
CA LEU A 9 -3.42 -11.70 13.22
C LEU A 9 -3.52 -10.18 13.18
N ALA A 10 -2.50 -9.46 13.66
CA ALA A 10 -2.47 -8.00 13.64
C ALA A 10 -2.53 -7.47 12.20
N TRP A 11 -1.75 -8.06 11.29
CA TRP A 11 -1.79 -7.74 9.87
C TRP A 11 -3.17 -8.01 9.26
N ASP A 12 -3.75 -9.17 9.54
CA ASP A 12 -5.06 -9.58 9.00
C ASP A 12 -6.19 -8.65 9.47
N VAL A 13 -6.14 -8.14 10.70
CA VAL A 13 -7.16 -7.18 11.19
C VAL A 13 -7.07 -5.82 10.48
N VAL A 14 -5.86 -5.36 10.15
CA VAL A 14 -5.65 -4.02 9.57
C VAL A 14 -5.74 -4.04 8.04
N MET A 15 -5.07 -5.00 7.41
CA MET A 15 -4.82 -4.99 5.96
C MET A 15 -5.76 -5.89 5.16
N ASN A 16 -6.50 -6.82 5.80
CA ASN A 16 -7.45 -7.66 5.08
C ASN A 16 -8.72 -6.89 4.76
N GLU A 17 -9.02 -6.70 3.47
CA GLU A 17 -10.22 -6.02 2.97
C GLU A 17 -11.54 -6.58 3.53
N ARG A 18 -11.57 -7.87 3.93
CA ARG A 18 -12.78 -8.54 4.45
C ARG A 18 -12.96 -8.39 5.95
N ARG A 19 -11.90 -7.99 6.67
CA ARG A 19 -11.88 -7.90 8.13
C ARG A 19 -11.64 -6.49 8.64
N ASN A 20 -11.02 -5.61 7.85
CA ASN A 20 -10.74 -4.26 8.28
C ASN A 20 -12.06 -3.48 8.52
N PRO A 21 -12.02 -2.40 9.32
CA PRO A 21 -13.21 -1.59 9.63
C PRO A 21 -13.88 -0.93 8.41
N LEU A 22 -13.14 -0.75 7.31
CA LEU A 22 -13.59 -0.15 6.05
C LEU A 22 -14.21 -1.16 5.08
N ARG A 23 -14.32 -2.45 5.46
CA ARG A 23 -14.90 -3.52 4.64
C ARG A 23 -16.33 -3.30 4.17
N SER A 24 -17.06 -2.39 4.83
CA SER A 24 -18.45 -2.05 4.46
C SER A 24 -18.53 -1.22 3.17
N PHE A 25 -17.43 -0.58 2.77
CA PHE A 25 -17.37 0.25 1.57
C PHE A 25 -17.01 -0.57 0.33
N PRO A 26 -17.36 -0.11 -0.88
CA PRO A 26 -16.86 -0.68 -2.12
C PRO A 26 -15.33 -0.73 -2.14
N LEU A 27 -14.75 -1.75 -2.77
CA LEU A 27 -13.31 -2.02 -2.76
C LEU A 27 -12.46 -0.80 -3.14
N MET A 28 -12.87 -0.09 -4.18
CA MET A 28 -12.17 1.12 -4.64
C MET A 28 -12.15 2.21 -3.55
N THR A 29 -13.29 2.46 -2.89
CA THR A 29 -13.42 3.45 -1.81
C THR A 29 -12.61 3.03 -0.59
N ALA A 30 -12.71 1.76 -0.18
CA ALA A 30 -11.95 1.24 0.95
C ALA A 30 -10.44 1.34 0.71
N HIS A 31 -9.97 1.00 -0.49
CA HIS A 31 -8.57 1.15 -0.88
C HIS A 31 -8.11 2.62 -0.84
N MET A 32 -8.91 3.53 -1.37
CA MET A 32 -8.59 4.96 -1.37
C MET A 32 -8.51 5.53 0.06
N LEU A 33 -9.42 5.12 0.94
CA LEU A 33 -9.39 5.51 2.36
C LEU A 33 -8.17 4.96 3.11
N MET A 34 -7.78 3.71 2.84
CA MET A 34 -6.54 3.14 3.39
C MET A 34 -5.31 3.93 2.92
N GLN A 35 -5.29 4.38 1.66
CA GLN A 35 -4.21 5.19 1.11
C GLN A 35 -4.14 6.58 1.75
N ILE A 36 -5.29 7.22 1.99
CA ILE A 36 -5.37 8.51 2.69
C ILE A 36 -4.89 8.35 4.14
N LEU A 37 -5.27 7.27 4.82
CA LEU A 37 -4.84 6.99 6.19
C LEU A 37 -3.32 6.81 6.27
N ALA A 38 -2.72 6.11 5.30
CA ALA A 38 -1.26 5.99 5.19
C ALA A 38 -0.58 7.36 4.98
N TRP A 39 -1.15 8.20 4.11
CA TRP A 39 -0.67 9.57 3.86
C TRP A 39 -0.75 10.46 5.11
N MET A 40 -1.85 10.37 5.85
CA MET A 40 -2.04 11.09 7.11
C MET A 40 -0.94 10.74 8.11
N TRP A 41 -0.69 9.45 8.34
CA TRP A 41 0.35 9.01 9.29
C TRP A 41 1.77 9.38 8.84
N SER A 42 2.07 9.29 7.54
CA SER A 42 3.34 9.77 7.00
C SER A 42 3.55 11.27 7.30
N THR A 43 2.51 12.07 7.13
CA THR A 43 2.54 13.52 7.41
C THR A 43 2.74 13.80 8.90
N ILE A 44 1.99 13.11 9.77
CA ILE A 44 2.10 13.25 11.23
C ILE A 44 3.54 12.97 11.68
N PHE A 45 4.16 11.88 11.21
CA PHE A 45 5.53 11.55 11.60
C PHE A 45 6.54 12.59 11.10
N ALA A 46 6.38 13.09 9.87
CA ALA A 46 7.33 14.05 9.34
C ALA A 46 7.22 15.43 10.01
N VAL A 47 6.00 15.85 10.35
CA VAL A 47 5.77 17.06 11.16
C VAL A 47 6.27 16.87 12.59
N ALA A 48 6.04 15.71 13.22
CA ALA A 48 6.53 15.41 14.56
C ALA A 48 8.07 15.45 14.67
N ILE A 49 8.78 15.06 13.59
CA ILE A 49 10.24 15.18 13.48
C ILE A 49 10.68 16.62 13.17
N GLY A 50 9.76 17.51 12.78
CA GLY A 50 10.00 18.94 12.54
C GLY A 50 10.60 19.25 11.15
N SER A 51 10.60 18.30 10.22
CA SER A 51 11.27 18.46 8.92
C SER A 51 10.30 18.31 7.75
N TYR A 52 9.68 19.44 7.37
CA TYR A 52 8.82 19.55 6.19
C TYR A 52 9.57 19.21 4.88
N VAL A 53 10.89 19.47 4.84
CA VAL A 53 11.75 19.11 3.71
C VAL A 53 11.95 17.59 3.64
N ALA A 54 12.18 16.93 4.79
CA ALA A 54 12.27 15.46 4.83
C ALA A 54 10.94 14.80 4.45
N PHE A 55 9.79 15.40 4.84
CA PHE A 55 8.48 14.96 4.36
C PHE A 55 8.36 15.02 2.83
N GLY A 56 8.73 16.16 2.24
CA GLY A 56 8.67 16.36 0.79
C GLY A 56 9.53 15.35 0.03
N VAL A 57 10.78 15.15 0.46
CA VAL A 57 11.69 14.17 -0.15
C VAL A 57 11.17 12.74 0.03
N SER A 58 10.68 12.39 1.22
CA SER A 58 10.11 11.07 1.50
C SER A 58 8.89 10.76 0.61
N THR A 59 8.01 11.75 0.43
CA THR A 59 6.79 11.62 -0.38
C THR A 59 7.13 11.34 -1.85
N ILE A 60 8.08 12.10 -2.41
CA ILE A 60 8.58 11.87 -3.78
C ILE A 60 9.17 10.47 -3.89
N GLY A 61 10.00 10.06 -2.93
CA GLY A 61 10.58 8.71 -2.89
C GLY A 61 9.51 7.59 -2.90
N HIS A 62 8.46 7.72 -2.09
CA HIS A 62 7.36 6.74 -2.06
C HIS A 62 6.63 6.64 -3.41
N VAL A 63 6.35 7.78 -4.07
CA VAL A 63 5.71 7.79 -5.39
C VAL A 63 6.58 7.10 -6.44
N PHE A 64 7.89 7.33 -6.43
CA PHE A 64 8.83 6.66 -7.33
C PHE A 64 8.86 5.13 -7.11
N VAL A 65 8.89 4.67 -5.86
CA VAL A 65 8.87 3.24 -5.55
C VAL A 65 7.56 2.60 -6.02
N LEU A 66 6.42 3.23 -5.73
CA LEU A 66 5.12 2.74 -6.20
C LEU A 66 5.05 2.69 -7.73
N ALA A 67 5.50 3.75 -8.40
CA ALA A 67 5.56 3.79 -9.86
C ALA A 67 6.41 2.65 -10.44
N GLY A 68 7.56 2.35 -9.83
CA GLY A 68 8.40 1.21 -10.20
C GLY A 68 7.67 -0.13 -10.08
N VAL A 69 6.98 -0.38 -8.95
CA VAL A 69 6.19 -1.60 -8.74
C VAL A 69 5.09 -1.75 -9.79
N PHE A 70 4.33 -0.69 -10.05
CA PHE A 70 3.27 -0.72 -11.06
C PHE A 70 3.82 -0.87 -12.48
N ALA A 71 4.96 -0.28 -12.80
CA ALA A 71 5.63 -0.48 -14.07
C ALA A 71 6.04 -1.95 -14.26
N THR A 72 6.62 -2.59 -13.23
CA THR A 72 6.96 -4.03 -13.27
C THR A 72 5.71 -4.89 -13.46
N LEU A 73 4.63 -4.62 -12.73
CA LEU A 73 3.36 -5.33 -12.91
C LEU A 73 2.80 -5.17 -14.32
N ALA A 74 2.89 -3.97 -14.90
CA ALA A 74 2.46 -3.72 -16.27
C ALA A 74 3.30 -4.53 -17.27
N VAL A 75 4.63 -4.61 -17.09
CA VAL A 75 5.48 -5.46 -17.93
C VAL A 75 5.09 -6.94 -17.81
N PHE A 76 4.87 -7.44 -16.60
CA PHE A 76 4.46 -8.84 -16.38
C PHE A 76 3.12 -9.16 -17.03
N GLN A 77 2.13 -8.27 -16.89
CA GLN A 77 0.83 -8.43 -17.55
C GLN A 77 0.96 -8.46 -19.07
N ARG A 78 1.84 -7.64 -19.66
CA ARG A 78 2.08 -7.65 -21.11
C ARG A 78 2.78 -8.92 -21.57
N ALA A 79 3.72 -9.45 -20.77
CA ALA A 79 4.38 -10.72 -21.07
C ALA A 79 3.38 -11.88 -21.03
N GLU A 80 2.52 -11.95 -20.00
CA GLU A 80 1.49 -12.99 -19.87
C GLU A 80 0.43 -12.92 -20.99
N GLN A 81 0.10 -11.72 -21.47
CA GLN A 81 -0.80 -11.53 -22.61
C GLN A 81 -0.16 -11.87 -23.97
N ALA A 82 1.17 -11.75 -24.07
CA ALA A 82 1.91 -12.04 -25.29
C ALA A 82 2.19 -13.54 -25.47
N GLU A 83 2.14 -14.34 -24.39
CA GLU A 83 2.12 -15.79 -24.52
C GLU A 83 0.75 -16.24 -25.05
N PRO A 84 0.69 -16.97 -26.19
CA PRO A 84 -0.54 -17.64 -26.57
C PRO A 84 -0.85 -18.65 -25.47
N LYS A 85 -2.05 -18.56 -24.87
CA LYS A 85 -2.54 -19.56 -23.90
C LYS A 85 -2.28 -20.95 -24.47
N ALA A 86 -1.28 -21.65 -23.94
CA ALA A 86 -1.12 -23.07 -24.18
C ALA A 86 -2.41 -23.71 -23.66
N VAL A 87 -3.18 -24.25 -24.61
CA VAL A 87 -4.45 -24.95 -24.42
C VAL A 87 -4.28 -26.08 -23.40
#